data_AF-A0A356T3D6-F1
#
_entry.id   AF-A0A356T3D6-F1
#
_cell.length_a   1.000
_cell.length_b   1.000
_cell.length_c   1.000
_cell.angle_alpha   90.00
_cell.angle_beta   90.00
_cell.angle_gamma   90.00
#
_symmetry.space_group_name_H-M   'P 1'
#
loop_
_entity.id
_entity.type
_entity.pdbx_description
1 polymer ?
#
loop_
_entity_poly.entity_id
_entity_poly.type
_entity_poly.pdbx_seq_one_letter_code
_entity_poly.pdbx_strand_id
1 'polypeptide(L)'
;MHVAGMWLPIDVAHAHYTACDRLGLSATELYDIGREVSDRLHATILSVVVRAAKSAGASPWAVLERTPRLWRRIWIGGDIALYKLGPKEARLEAYAWPVARYDYIQHGMRGVLHALIEMFCRVAYVRQLSERCTPDKLAYQISWA
;
A
#
# COMPACT_ATOMS: atom_id res chain seq x y z
N MET A 1 -10.98 -17.17 -18.05
CA MET A 1 -10.45 -15.93 -18.67
C MET A 1 -11.02 -14.76 -17.88
N HIS A 2 -10.23 -14.07 -17.06
CA HIS A 2 -10.70 -12.89 -16.31
C HIS A 2 -10.36 -11.64 -17.14
N VAL A 3 -11.37 -10.82 -17.41
CA VAL A 3 -11.21 -9.53 -18.09
C VAL A 3 -10.71 -8.50 -17.08
N ALA A 4 -9.61 -7.82 -17.40
CA ALA A 4 -9.12 -6.70 -16.60
C ALA A 4 -10.22 -5.62 -16.48
N GLY A 5 -10.47 -5.13 -15.26
CA GLY A 5 -11.46 -4.08 -14.99
C GLY A 5 -12.80 -4.55 -14.41
N MET A 6 -12.94 -5.84 -14.07
CA MET A 6 -14.09 -6.33 -13.31
C MET A 6 -13.77 -6.48 -11.82
N TRP A 7 -14.74 -6.18 -10.96
CA TRP A 7 -14.65 -6.49 -9.52
C TRP A 7 -14.67 -8.01 -9.30
N LEU A 8 -13.79 -8.49 -8.43
CA LEU A 8 -13.71 -9.90 -8.06
C LEU A 8 -14.26 -10.11 -6.64
N PRO A 9 -14.91 -11.26 -6.37
CA PRO A 9 -15.30 -11.63 -5.01
C PRO A 9 -14.09 -11.69 -4.08
N ILE A 10 -14.28 -11.30 -2.81
CA ILE A 10 -13.19 -11.25 -1.82
C ILE A 10 -12.54 -12.63 -1.57
N ASP A 11 -13.29 -13.71 -1.76
CA ASP A 11 -12.79 -15.08 -1.63
C ASP A 11 -11.67 -15.40 -2.63
N VAL A 12 -11.67 -14.76 -3.80
CA VAL A 12 -10.56 -14.91 -4.77
C VAL A 12 -9.28 -14.31 -4.20
N ALA A 13 -9.36 -13.15 -3.54
CA ALA A 13 -8.22 -12.54 -2.87
C ALA A 13 -7.73 -13.42 -1.71
N HIS A 14 -8.65 -13.97 -0.91
CA HIS A 14 -8.29 -14.91 0.15
C HIS A 14 -7.59 -16.16 -0.36
N ALA A 15 -8.09 -16.78 -1.43
CA ALA A 15 -7.46 -17.95 -2.04
C ALA A 15 -6.04 -17.61 -2.56
N HIS A 16 -5.89 -16.45 -3.22
CA HIS A 16 -4.60 -15.97 -3.71
C HIS A 16 -3.60 -15.75 -2.57
N TYR A 17 -3.96 -14.98 -1.54
CA TYR A 17 -3.03 -14.69 -0.43
C TYR A 17 -2.73 -15.92 0.42
N THR A 18 -3.69 -16.84 0.58
CA THR A 18 -3.43 -18.15 1.20
C THR A 18 -2.40 -18.95 0.41
N ALA A 19 -2.48 -18.94 -0.92
CA ALA A 19 -1.50 -19.62 -1.77
C ALA A 19 -0.12 -18.96 -1.64
N CYS A 20 -0.05 -17.63 -1.60
CA CYS A 20 1.20 -16.89 -1.41
C CYS A 20 1.87 -17.19 -0.06
N ASP A 21 1.13 -17.19 1.05
CA ASP A 21 1.70 -17.50 2.37
C ASP A 21 2.23 -18.94 2.42
N ARG A 22 1.61 -19.88 1.70
CA ARG A 22 2.09 -21.27 1.59
C ARG A 22 3.40 -21.42 0.81
N LEU A 23 3.82 -20.41 0.05
CA LEU A 23 5.13 -20.42 -0.61
C LEU A 23 6.29 -20.29 0.39
N GLY A 24 6.01 -19.86 1.62
CA GLY A 24 7.03 -19.73 2.67
C GLY A 24 8.09 -18.66 2.35
N LEU A 25 7.71 -17.63 1.57
CA LEU A 25 8.59 -16.53 1.22
C LEU A 25 8.93 -15.72 2.48
N SER A 26 10.17 -15.25 2.54
CA SER A 26 10.64 -14.38 3.61
C SER A 26 9.96 -13.01 3.57
N ALA A 27 9.96 -12.32 4.71
CA ALA A 27 9.45 -10.95 4.80
C ALA A 27 10.15 -9.97 3.84
N THR A 28 11.41 -10.23 3.50
CA THR A 28 12.17 -9.42 2.53
C THR A 28 11.66 -9.67 1.11
N GLU A 29 11.49 -10.93 0.71
CA GLU A 29 10.96 -11.27 -0.62
C GLU A 29 9.55 -10.73 -0.83
N LEU A 30 8.68 -10.85 0.17
CA LEU A 30 7.32 -10.30 0.13
C LEU A 30 7.31 -8.76 0.01
N TYR A 31 8.23 -8.10 0.71
CA TYR A 31 8.42 -6.67 0.62
C TYR A 31 8.91 -6.25 -0.78
N ASP A 32 9.86 -6.98 -1.37
CA ASP A 32 10.38 -6.70 -2.72
C ASP A 32 9.33 -6.93 -3.80
N ILE A 33 8.50 -7.97 -3.67
CA ILE A 33 7.31 -8.17 -4.52
C ILE A 33 6.39 -6.95 -4.44
N GLY A 34 6.14 -6.43 -3.24
CA GLY A 34 5.34 -5.22 -3.04
C GLY A 34 5.90 -4.00 -3.77
N ARG A 35 7.22 -3.81 -3.73
CA ARG A 35 7.90 -2.73 -4.47
C ARG A 35 7.70 -2.85 -5.97
N GLU A 36 7.93 -4.03 -6.54
CA GLU A 36 7.74 -4.33 -7.97
C GLU A 36 6.27 -4.13 -8.40
N VAL A 37 5.30 -4.50 -7.55
CA VAL A 37 3.88 -4.22 -7.81
C VAL A 37 3.61 -2.72 -7.91
N SER A 38 4.27 -1.88 -7.10
CA SER A 38 4.13 -0.43 -7.19
C SER A 38 4.54 0.10 -8.56
N ASP A 39 5.63 -0.42 -9.13
CA ASP A 39 6.11 0.00 -10.46
C ASP A 39 5.12 -0.35 -11.57
N ARG A 40 4.41 -1.47 -11.43
CA ARG A 40 3.33 -1.85 -12.35
C ARG A 40 2.05 -1.04 -12.13
N LEU A 41 1.71 -0.70 -10.88
CA LEU A 41 0.60 0.20 -10.56
C LEU A 41 0.82 1.62 -11.13
N HIS A 42 2.08 2.07 -11.21
CA HIS A 42 2.46 3.33 -11.87
C HIS A 42 2.05 3.39 -13.34
N ALA A 43 2.15 2.28 -14.07
CA ALA A 43 1.80 2.21 -15.48
C ALA A 43 0.28 2.32 -15.74
N THR A 44 -0.56 1.91 -14.78
CA THR A 44 -2.01 1.74 -15.02
C THR A 44 -2.89 2.73 -14.24
N ILE A 45 -2.50 3.17 -13.05
CA ILE A 45 -3.39 3.94 -12.14
C ILE A 45 -2.81 5.28 -11.69
N LEU A 46 -1.48 5.42 -11.69
CA LEU A 46 -0.77 6.52 -11.01
C LEU A 46 -0.02 7.47 -11.96
N SER A 47 -0.39 7.54 -13.25
CA SER A 47 0.21 8.47 -14.23
C SER A 47 0.16 9.95 -13.77
N VAL A 48 -0.89 10.33 -13.05
CA VAL A 48 -1.05 11.67 -12.45
C VAL A 48 -0.09 11.89 -11.28
N VAL A 49 0.25 10.84 -10.53
CA VAL A 49 1.18 10.89 -9.40
C VAL A 49 2.62 10.99 -9.90
N VAL A 50 2.99 10.24 -10.94
CA VAL A 50 4.29 10.38 -11.61
C VAL A 50 4.46 11.77 -12.21
N ARG A 51 3.41 12.36 -12.80
CA ARG A 51 3.45 13.73 -13.29
C ARG A 51 3.62 14.74 -12.14
N ALA A 52 2.98 14.52 -11.01
CA ALA A 52 3.12 15.37 -9.83
C ALA A 52 4.51 15.24 -9.19
N ALA A 53 5.09 14.04 -9.09
CA ALA A 53 6.44 13.83 -8.56
C ALA A 53 7.52 14.60 -9.34
N LYS A 54 7.31 14.77 -10.65
CA LYS A 54 8.20 15.54 -11.53
C LYS A 54 8.01 17.06 -11.43
N SER A 55 7.03 17.54 -10.66
CA SER A 55 6.85 18.98 -10.43
C SER A 55 7.69 19.44 -9.24
N ALA A 56 8.40 20.56 -9.40
CA ALA A 56 9.23 21.13 -8.34
C ALA A 56 8.38 21.41 -7.09
N GLY A 57 8.83 20.93 -5.93
CA GLY A 57 8.15 21.13 -4.64
C GLY A 57 7.08 20.10 -4.29
N ALA A 58 6.85 19.07 -5.12
CA ALA A 58 5.96 17.97 -4.75
C ALA A 58 6.52 17.17 -3.58
N SER A 59 5.74 17.05 -2.51
CA SER A 59 6.09 16.24 -1.34
C SER A 59 5.32 14.92 -1.34
N PRO A 60 5.73 13.92 -0.54
CA PRO A 60 4.96 12.69 -0.34
C PRO A 60 3.48 12.89 0.03
N TRP A 61 3.10 14.04 0.61
CA TRP A 61 1.70 14.36 0.85
C TRP A 61 0.85 14.34 -0.43
N ALA A 62 1.42 14.71 -1.58
CA ALA A 62 0.73 14.76 -2.87
C ALA A 62 0.12 13.41 -3.28
N VAL A 63 0.71 12.29 -2.83
CA VAL A 63 0.18 10.95 -3.06
C VAL A 63 -0.56 10.40 -1.85
N LEU A 64 -0.07 10.64 -0.63
CA LEU A 64 -0.70 10.14 0.59
C LEU A 64 -2.15 10.61 0.71
N GLU A 65 -2.41 11.90 0.46
CA GLU A 65 -3.77 12.47 0.54
C GLU A 65 -4.75 11.85 -0.47
N ARG A 66 -4.24 11.21 -1.52
CA ARG A 66 -5.06 10.55 -2.55
C ARG A 66 -5.37 9.09 -2.24
N THR A 67 -4.68 8.51 -1.25
CA THR A 67 -4.82 7.09 -0.93
C THR A 67 -6.27 6.68 -0.59
N PRO A 68 -7.11 7.47 0.12
CA PRO A 68 -8.49 7.05 0.40
C PRO A 68 -9.35 6.97 -0.87
N ARG A 69 -9.09 7.87 -1.84
CA ARG A 69 -9.75 7.81 -3.14
C ARG A 69 -9.26 6.62 -3.96
N LEU A 70 -7.97 6.31 -3.90
CA LEU A 70 -7.40 5.13 -4.56
C LEU A 70 -8.00 3.84 -3.98
N TRP A 71 -8.13 3.74 -2.66
CA TRP A 71 -8.74 2.60 -1.98
C TRP A 71 -10.10 2.23 -2.57
N ARG A 72 -10.99 3.21 -2.71
CA ARG A 72 -12.35 3.02 -3.27
C ARG A 72 -12.35 2.61 -4.75
N ARG A 73 -11.22 2.69 -5.44
CA ARG A 73 -11.06 2.21 -6.83
C ARG A 73 -10.47 0.79 -6.92
N ILE A 74 -9.92 0.26 -5.83
CA ILE A 74 -9.26 -1.05 -5.80
C ILE A 74 -9.95 -2.04 -4.86
N TRP A 75 -10.75 -1.55 -3.90
CA TRP A 75 -11.51 -2.35 -2.94
C TRP A 75 -12.96 -1.88 -2.85
N ILE A 76 -13.88 -2.84 -2.72
CA ILE A 76 -15.25 -2.61 -2.26
C ILE A 76 -15.30 -3.09 -0.80
N GLY A 77 -15.53 -2.16 0.12
CA GLY A 77 -15.46 -2.41 1.56
C GLY A 77 -14.13 -2.01 2.19
N GLY A 78 -14.10 -2.02 3.53
CA GLY A 78 -13.03 -1.41 4.31
C GLY A 78 -12.89 0.09 4.05
N ASP A 79 -11.95 0.72 4.75
CA ASP A 79 -11.47 2.07 4.40
C ASP A 79 -10.05 2.25 4.93
N ILE A 80 -9.43 3.36 4.53
CA ILE A 80 -8.16 3.80 5.08
C ILE A 80 -8.29 5.16 5.75
N ALA A 81 -7.58 5.34 6.86
CA ALA A 81 -7.40 6.63 7.50
C ALA A 81 -5.94 7.08 7.36
N LEU A 82 -5.76 8.33 6.97
CA LEU A 82 -4.47 8.99 6.92
C LEU A 82 -4.40 10.04 8.03
N TYR A 83 -3.41 9.93 8.90
CA TYR A 83 -3.14 10.86 9.97
C TYR A 83 -1.85 11.63 9.68
N LYS A 84 -1.92 12.96 9.75
CA LYS A 84 -0.75 13.83 9.69
C LYS A 84 -0.14 13.97 11.07
N LEU A 85 1.04 13.39 11.27
CA LEU A 85 1.77 13.44 12.54
C LEU A 85 2.78 14.60 12.57
N GLY A 86 3.27 15.00 11.39
CA GLY A 86 4.18 16.13 11.23
C GLY A 86 4.33 16.54 9.75
N PRO A 87 5.26 17.47 9.43
CA PRO A 87 5.49 17.89 8.05
C PRO A 87 6.09 16.78 7.19
N LYS A 88 6.88 15.87 7.79
CA LYS A 88 7.53 14.74 7.12
C LYS A 88 7.17 13.37 7.72
N GLU A 89 5.98 13.28 8.31
CA GLU A 89 5.55 12.09 9.03
C GLU A 89 4.03 11.90 8.96
N ALA A 90 3.63 10.68 8.62
CA ALA A 90 2.25 10.26 8.50
C ALA A 90 2.02 8.90 9.17
N ARG A 91 0.77 8.61 9.51
CA ARG A 91 0.32 7.26 9.81
C ARG A 91 -0.84 6.91 8.89
N LEU A 92 -0.74 5.76 8.23
CA LEU A 92 -1.81 5.20 7.42
C LEU A 92 -2.35 3.96 8.13
N GLU A 93 -3.66 3.91 8.34
CA GLU A 93 -4.34 2.74 8.90
C GLU A 93 -5.37 2.23 7.88
N ALA A 94 -5.45 0.92 7.68
CA ALA A 94 -6.48 0.25 6.89
C ALA A 94 -7.39 -0.54 7.84
N TYR A 95 -8.71 -0.41 7.69
CA TYR A 95 -9.71 -0.98 8.59
C TYR A 95 -10.70 -1.86 7.86
N ALA A 96 -11.27 -2.83 8.59
CA ALA A 96 -12.25 -3.78 8.08
C ALA A 96 -11.78 -4.41 6.75
N TRP A 97 -10.48 -4.69 6.66
CA TRP A 97 -9.81 -5.23 5.49
C TRP A 97 -9.37 -6.66 5.79
N PRO A 98 -10.20 -7.68 5.49
CA PRO A 98 -10.01 -9.04 6.01
C PRO A 98 -8.76 -9.75 5.49
N VAL A 99 -8.09 -9.18 4.49
CA VAL A 99 -6.81 -9.69 3.97
C VAL A 99 -5.59 -9.13 4.72
N ALA A 100 -5.79 -8.22 5.68
CA ALA A 100 -4.75 -7.73 6.58
C ALA A 100 -3.99 -8.84 7.34
N ARG A 101 -4.65 -9.98 7.58
CA ARG A 101 -4.08 -11.13 8.29
C ARG A 101 -2.94 -11.85 7.56
N TYR A 102 -2.81 -11.72 6.24
CA TYR A 102 -1.82 -12.48 5.47
C TYR A 102 -0.47 -11.76 5.49
N ASP A 103 0.61 -12.52 5.70
CA ASP A 103 1.97 -11.97 5.73
C ASP A 103 2.33 -11.32 4.40
N TYR A 104 1.86 -11.91 3.28
CA TYR A 104 1.96 -11.32 1.95
C TYR A 104 1.44 -9.88 1.92
N ILE A 105 0.28 -9.62 2.52
CA ILE A 105 -0.34 -8.29 2.53
C ILE A 105 0.41 -7.34 3.45
N GLN A 106 0.83 -7.82 4.63
CA GLN A 106 1.56 -6.99 5.60
C GLN A 106 2.89 -6.49 5.02
N HIS A 107 3.70 -7.40 4.48
CA HIS A 107 5.01 -7.05 3.94
C HIS A 107 4.91 -6.40 2.56
N GLY A 108 4.02 -6.89 1.69
CA GLY A 108 3.81 -6.34 0.36
C GLY A 108 3.28 -4.91 0.39
N MET A 109 2.29 -4.61 1.24
CA MET A 109 1.78 -3.24 1.37
C MET A 109 2.85 -2.28 1.90
N ARG A 110 3.71 -2.73 2.84
CA ARG A 110 4.88 -1.95 3.27
C ARG A 110 5.80 -1.62 2.10
N GLY A 111 6.07 -2.58 1.22
CA GLY A 111 6.86 -2.39 0.00
C GLY A 111 6.24 -1.38 -0.96
N VAL A 112 4.94 -1.51 -1.23
CA VAL A 112 4.18 -0.58 -2.08
C VAL A 112 4.26 0.85 -1.53
N LEU A 113 3.94 1.03 -0.24
CA LEU A 113 3.99 2.35 0.40
C LEU A 113 5.40 2.92 0.34
N HIS A 114 6.43 2.12 0.56
CA HIS A 114 7.80 2.59 0.52
C HIS A 114 8.17 3.10 -0.90
N ALA A 115 8.00 2.27 -1.92
CA ALA A 115 8.31 2.63 -3.31
C ALA A 115 7.54 3.89 -3.76
N LEU A 116 6.28 4.01 -3.35
CA LEU A 116 5.45 5.16 -3.69
C LEU A 116 5.96 6.48 -3.10
N ILE A 117 6.48 6.44 -1.88
CA ILE A 117 6.96 7.61 -1.13
C ILE A 117 8.36 8.04 -1.59
N GLU A 118 9.23 7.08 -1.91
CA GLU A 118 10.58 7.33 -2.44
C GLU A 118 10.59 8.08 -3.77
N MET A 119 9.48 8.10 -4.52
CA MET A 119 9.38 8.93 -5.73
C MET A 119 9.47 10.45 -5.45
N PHE A 120 9.24 10.87 -4.20
CA PHE A 120 9.12 12.28 -3.81
C PHE A 120 10.20 12.75 -2.85
N CYS A 121 11.10 11.86 -2.42
CA CYS A 121 12.10 12.15 -1.41
C CYS A 121 13.35 11.29 -1.62
N ARG A 122 14.46 11.65 -0.97
CA ARG A 122 15.69 10.86 -1.09
C ARG A 122 15.64 9.61 -0.21
N VAL A 123 14.99 9.71 0.95
CA VAL A 123 14.93 8.65 1.94
C VAL A 123 13.51 8.57 2.47
N ALA A 124 12.94 7.37 2.46
CA ALA A 124 11.67 7.07 3.12
C ALA A 124 11.84 5.92 4.11
N TYR A 125 10.99 5.90 5.13
CA TYR A 125 10.88 4.80 6.07
C TYR A 125 9.41 4.44 6.22
N VAL A 126 9.10 3.15 6.10
CA VAL A 126 7.76 2.62 6.33
C VAL A 126 7.86 1.50 7.36
N ARG A 127 7.25 1.72 8.53
CA ARG A 127 7.26 0.78 9.66
C ARG A 127 5.84 0.34 9.97
N GLN A 128 5.63 -0.98 10.08
CA GLN A 128 4.37 -1.50 10.59
C GLN A 128 4.27 -1.24 12.10
N LEU A 129 3.10 -0.82 12.54
CA LEU A 129 2.76 -0.62 13.94
C LEU A 129 2.01 -1.86 14.43
N SER A 130 2.75 -2.92 14.76
CA SER A 130 2.18 -4.23 15.11
C SER A 130 1.20 -4.14 16.28
N GLU A 131 1.44 -3.23 17.24
CA GLU A 131 0.56 -2.97 18.37
C GLU A 131 -0.81 -2.38 17.98
N ARG A 132 -0.97 -1.91 16.74
CA ARG A 132 -2.22 -1.38 16.17
C ARG A 132 -2.83 -2.29 15.12
N CYS A 133 -2.22 -3.44 14.84
CA CYS A 133 -2.70 -4.40 13.85
C CYS A 133 -3.65 -5.42 14.51
N THR A 134 -4.68 -5.80 13.75
CA THR A 134 -5.59 -6.92 14.06
C THR A 134 -5.74 -7.76 12.78
N PRO A 135 -6.38 -8.94 12.81
CA PRO A 135 -6.55 -9.75 11.59
C PRO A 135 -7.23 -9.03 10.42
N ASP A 136 -7.95 -7.94 10.67
CA ASP A 136 -8.67 -7.12 9.70
C ASP A 136 -8.19 -5.65 9.65
N LYS A 137 -7.10 -5.32 10.34
CA LYS A 137 -6.56 -3.96 10.42
C LYS A 137 -5.05 -3.93 10.29
N LEU A 138 -4.56 -2.99 9.46
CA LEU A 138 -3.13 -2.68 9.37
C LEU A 138 -2.86 -1.23 9.71
N ALA A 139 -1.67 -0.98 10.22
CA ALA A 139 -1.20 0.36 10.55
C ALA A 139 0.28 0.49 10.17
N TYR A 140 0.60 1.56 9.44
CA TYR A 140 1.95 1.90 9.05
C TYR A 140 2.28 3.34 9.46
N GLN A 141 3.44 3.53 10.05
CA GLN A 141 4.07 4.84 10.20
C GLN A 141 4.98 5.06 9.00
N ILE A 142 4.88 6.25 8.40
CA ILE A 142 5.58 6.65 7.19
C ILE A 142 6.32 7.95 7.51
N SER A 143 7.64 7.97 7.33
CA SER A 143 8.45 9.18 7.46
C SER A 143 9.42 9.33 6.31
N TRP A 144 9.86 10.56 6.03
CA TRP A 144 10.76 10.84 4.90
C TRP A 144 11.71 12.00 5.19
N ALA A 145 12.78 12.10 4.38
CA ALA A 145 13.77 13.17 4.45
C ALA A 145 14.06 13.79 3.09
#